data_AF-A0A937ANC4-F1
#
_entry.id   AF-A0A937ANC4-F1
#
_cell.length_a   1.000
_cell.length_b   1.000
_cell.length_c   1.000
_cell.angle_alpha   90.00
_cell.angle_beta   90.00
_cell.angle_gamma   90.00
#
_symmetry.space_group_name_H-M   'P 1'
#
loop_
_entity.id
_entity.type
_entity.pdbx_description
1 polymer ?
#
loop_
_entity_poly.entity_id
_entity_poly.type
_entity_poly.pdbx_seq_one_letter_code
_entity_poly.pdbx_strand_id
1 'polypeptide(L)'
;MRSTWLTNLPDPALWGISALLALGTLALVWWAFFSDRSRGRARCPRCWYDLGSFLIEHDASQPFTPRPCPECGRKIRTRRDLHRTRRRWLFAVPVLTLALGSALFALTPYAKRDGWLAIIPTRTLIIAQSFLPDAWADDVRITLLDRLETIELSDSQRRDIVALNLSGYLQLPEAWPADIPLNVLITPGYVGGISAPNQIELSTTLRLINTSFTNRSVRSASPFESADTFSLYPGKALPDWAKGSVAPGSKVPIEIKAVGRVIPFNAPSPRKTAGSSSWSVQLTRPVRVVASIDDLLTPVTGTDADMMALSMIRPRIVRSHFSSSVGVLVGQGARPDAMRTTAIGFKLEILHNDEVLASLRTHIPRSIDFNPVQLEATAANIKRIFSAHEDDPDWTVRITSDPEMALRMLSERTRYWKGTVVIPLKHLFNPPKSPVTGPDPLDNLPTPEPDVPIEDLIPKS
;
A
#
# COMPACT_ATOMS: atom_id res chain seq x y z
N MET A 1 -16.54 -13.93 22.23
CA MET A 1 -16.06 -13.73 23.62
C MET A 1 -14.57 -13.45 23.59
N ARG A 2 -14.14 -12.18 23.70
CA ARG A 2 -12.71 -11.85 23.89
C ARG A 2 -12.36 -12.20 25.34
N SER A 3 -11.45 -13.15 25.56
CA SER A 3 -10.99 -13.49 26.91
C SER A 3 -10.16 -12.33 27.49
N THR A 4 -10.82 -11.43 28.21
CA THR A 4 -10.24 -10.22 28.83
C THR A 4 -9.14 -10.51 29.85
N TRP A 5 -9.04 -11.74 30.33
CA TRP A 5 -8.08 -12.12 31.38
C TRP A 5 -6.62 -12.13 30.90
N LEU A 6 -6.34 -12.57 29.68
CA LEU A 6 -4.97 -12.66 29.14
C LEU A 6 -4.38 -11.28 28.77
N THR A 7 -5.23 -10.34 28.38
CA THR A 7 -4.80 -8.98 28.01
C THR A 7 -4.36 -8.15 29.22
N ASN A 8 -4.81 -8.49 30.43
CA ASN A 8 -4.54 -7.70 31.64
C ASN A 8 -3.31 -8.15 32.44
N LEU A 9 -2.66 -9.25 32.06
CA LEU A 9 -1.42 -9.66 32.74
C LEU A 9 -0.27 -8.68 32.43
N PRO A 10 0.46 -8.20 33.45
CA PRO A 10 1.61 -7.32 33.26
C PRO A 10 2.77 -8.07 32.59
N ASP A 11 3.58 -7.37 31.78
CA ASP A 11 4.64 -7.97 30.97
C ASP A 11 5.63 -8.86 31.76
N PRO A 12 6.08 -8.49 32.99
CA PRO A 12 6.94 -9.37 33.79
C PRO A 12 6.30 -10.72 34.13
N ALA A 13 4.97 -10.77 34.31
CA ALA A 13 4.27 -12.02 34.57
C ALA A 13 4.26 -12.93 33.34
N LEU A 14 4.08 -12.36 32.15
CA LEU A 14 4.13 -13.12 30.88
C LEU A 14 5.54 -13.68 30.63
N TRP A 15 6.59 -12.90 30.91
CA TRP A 15 7.98 -13.36 30.81
C TRP A 15 8.28 -14.45 31.84
N GLY A 16 7.77 -14.32 33.07
CA GLY A 16 7.89 -15.34 34.11
C GLY A 16 7.25 -16.67 33.71
N ILE A 17 6.03 -16.63 33.16
CA ILE A 17 5.33 -17.82 32.63
C ILE A 17 6.13 -18.45 31.49
N SER A 18 6.63 -17.64 30.53
CA SER A 18 7.44 -18.15 29.42
C SER A 18 8.72 -18.84 29.91
N ALA A 19 9.43 -18.23 30.87
CA ALA A 19 10.65 -18.79 31.45
C ALA A 19 10.38 -20.13 32.17
N LEU A 20 9.29 -20.21 32.94
CA LEU A 20 8.89 -21.45 33.60
C LEU A 20 8.57 -22.57 32.58
N LEU A 21 7.85 -22.25 31.51
CA LEU A 21 7.56 -23.20 30.44
C LEU A 21 8.82 -23.63 29.69
N ALA A 22 9.76 -22.72 29.43
CA ALA A 22 11.04 -23.03 28.80
C ALA A 22 11.88 -23.98 29.67
N LEU A 23 11.99 -23.69 30.97
CA LEU A 23 12.68 -24.55 31.93
C LEU A 23 12.02 -25.93 32.04
N GLY A 24 10.69 -25.98 32.10
CA GLY A 24 9.92 -27.24 32.07
C GLY A 24 10.17 -28.04 30.80
N THR A 25 10.25 -27.37 29.65
CA THR A 25 10.58 -27.98 28.35
C THR A 25 11.98 -28.58 28.38
N LEU A 26 12.98 -27.83 28.84
CA LEU A 26 14.37 -28.29 28.94
C LEU A 26 14.49 -29.48 29.91
N ALA A 27 13.82 -29.43 31.07
CA ALA A 27 13.79 -30.52 32.03
C ALA A 27 13.16 -31.79 31.43
N LEU A 28 12.04 -31.67 30.71
CA LEU A 28 11.39 -32.79 30.03
C LEU A 28 12.22 -33.36 28.88
N VAL A 29 12.87 -32.52 28.07
CA VAL A 29 13.81 -32.97 27.03
C VAL A 29 14.97 -33.72 27.68
N TRP A 30 15.56 -33.14 28.73
CA TRP A 30 16.68 -33.75 29.44
C TRP A 30 16.28 -35.12 29.99
N TRP A 31 15.11 -35.20 30.64
CA TRP A 31 14.60 -36.44 31.19
C TRP A 31 14.26 -37.47 30.10
N ALA A 32 13.55 -37.07 29.05
CA ALA A 32 13.10 -37.96 27.98
C ALA A 32 14.24 -38.54 27.13
N PHE A 33 15.35 -37.81 26.99
CA PHE A 33 16.51 -38.23 26.18
C PHE A 33 17.69 -38.77 27.00
N PHE A 34 17.91 -38.31 28.23
CA PHE A 34 19.14 -38.60 28.99
C PHE A 34 18.93 -39.28 30.35
N SER A 35 17.71 -39.37 30.88
CA SER A 35 17.49 -40.00 32.19
C SER A 35 17.81 -41.51 32.18
N ASP A 36 17.38 -42.22 31.12
CA ASP A 36 17.54 -43.67 30.98
C ASP A 36 18.84 -44.04 30.23
N ARG A 37 20.01 -43.68 30.78
CA ARG A 37 21.30 -44.22 30.29
C ARG A 37 21.49 -45.64 30.82
N SER A 38 22.01 -46.54 30.00
CA SER A 38 22.27 -47.94 30.37
C SER A 38 23.29 -48.09 31.51
N ARG A 39 24.17 -47.09 31.73
CA ARG A 39 25.22 -47.07 32.77
C ARG A 39 26.03 -48.38 32.81
N GLY A 40 26.35 -48.93 31.64
CA GLY A 40 27.10 -50.18 31.49
C GLY A 40 26.28 -51.47 31.68
N ARG A 41 25.02 -51.39 32.12
CA ARG A 41 24.14 -52.56 32.26
C ARG A 41 23.55 -52.96 30.91
N ALA A 42 23.47 -54.26 30.64
CA ALA A 42 22.86 -54.80 29.43
C ALA A 42 21.34 -54.82 29.60
N ARG A 43 20.60 -53.93 28.92
CA ARG A 43 19.15 -53.81 29.08
C ARG A 43 18.42 -53.90 27.75
N CYS A 44 17.18 -54.39 27.77
CA CYS A 44 16.34 -54.38 26.57
C CYS A 44 15.97 -52.93 26.19
N PRO A 45 16.17 -52.47 24.94
CA PRO A 45 15.87 -51.09 24.55
C PRO A 45 14.37 -50.75 24.52
N ARG A 46 13.47 -51.74 24.62
CA ARG A 46 12.01 -51.53 24.63
C ARG A 46 11.43 -51.47 26.04
N CYS A 47 11.56 -52.55 26.83
CA CYS A 47 11.00 -52.63 28.18
C CYS A 47 11.98 -52.21 29.28
N TRP A 48 13.28 -52.04 28.98
CA TRP A 48 14.33 -51.72 29.95
C TRP A 48 14.66 -52.83 30.97
N TYR A 49 14.19 -54.05 30.73
CA TYR A 49 14.53 -55.23 31.54
C TYR A 49 16.04 -55.52 31.51
N ASP A 50 16.61 -55.87 32.66
CA ASP A 50 18.03 -56.18 32.81
C ASP A 50 18.32 -57.59 32.29
N LEU A 51 19.18 -57.69 31.28
CA LEU A 51 19.59 -58.93 30.63
C LEU A 51 21.00 -59.34 31.06
N GLY A 52 21.61 -58.63 32.02
CA GLY A 52 22.96 -58.92 32.49
C GLY A 52 23.11 -60.37 32.96
N SER A 53 22.17 -60.88 33.76
CA SER A 53 22.20 -62.26 34.26
C SER A 53 22.17 -63.33 33.16
N PHE A 54 21.40 -63.11 32.09
CA PHE A 54 21.32 -64.04 30.95
C PHE A 54 22.56 -64.03 30.05
N LEU A 55 23.44 -63.03 30.19
CA LEU A 55 24.63 -62.87 29.36
C LEU A 55 25.92 -63.30 30.06
N ILE A 56 25.93 -63.44 31.39
CA ILE A 56 27.11 -63.86 32.18
C ILE A 56 27.50 -65.32 31.89
N GLU A 57 26.57 -66.13 31.41
CA GLU A 57 26.77 -67.58 31.19
C GLU A 57 27.42 -67.92 29.84
N HIS A 58 27.57 -66.96 28.93
CA HIS A 58 28.27 -67.17 27.65
C HIS A 58 29.63 -66.48 27.64
N ASP A 59 30.68 -67.28 27.47
CA ASP A 59 32.05 -66.85 27.26
C ASP A 59 32.11 -65.75 26.17
N ALA A 60 32.87 -64.68 26.45
CA ALA A 60 32.97 -63.50 25.58
C ALA A 60 33.53 -63.82 24.19
N SER A 61 34.10 -65.02 24.02
CA SER A 61 34.63 -65.59 22.78
C SER A 61 33.56 -66.05 21.79
N GLN A 62 32.31 -66.30 22.20
CA GLN A 62 31.28 -66.81 21.30
C GLN A 62 30.57 -65.70 20.50
N PRO A 63 30.23 -65.94 19.21
CA PRO A 63 29.48 -64.98 18.40
C PRO A 63 28.10 -64.70 18.99
N PHE A 64 27.69 -63.43 19.02
CA PHE A 64 26.41 -63.00 19.59
C PHE A 64 25.22 -63.61 18.83
N THR A 65 24.50 -64.54 19.46
CA THR A 65 23.27 -65.11 18.90
C THR A 65 22.06 -64.21 19.20
N PRO A 66 21.27 -63.79 18.19
CA PRO A 66 20.07 -62.99 18.44
C PRO A 66 19.05 -63.71 19.33
N ARG A 67 18.66 -63.09 20.46
CA ARG A 67 17.66 -63.65 21.39
C ARG A 67 16.49 -62.70 21.61
N PRO A 68 15.25 -63.20 21.76
CA PRO A 68 14.11 -62.39 22.17
C PRO A 68 14.23 -62.00 23.66
N CYS A 69 13.83 -60.77 24.00
CA CYS A 69 13.69 -60.36 25.39
C CYS A 69 12.53 -61.14 26.05
N PRO A 70 12.71 -61.72 27.25
CA PRO A 70 11.69 -62.54 27.90
C PRO A 70 10.43 -61.74 28.29
N GLU A 71 10.58 -60.46 28.60
CA GLU A 71 9.46 -59.59 29.01
C GLU A 71 8.63 -59.08 27.83
N CYS A 72 9.28 -58.53 26.80
CA CYS A 72 8.57 -57.80 25.74
C CYS A 72 8.66 -58.45 24.35
N GLY A 73 9.28 -59.63 24.26
CA GLY A 73 9.49 -60.38 23.02
C GLY A 73 10.42 -59.72 22.00
N ARG A 74 10.99 -58.53 22.29
CA ARG A 74 11.81 -57.82 21.29
C ARG A 74 13.09 -58.60 21.00
N LYS A 75 13.29 -58.96 19.73
CA LYS A 75 14.52 -59.62 19.24
C LYS A 75 15.70 -58.65 19.28
N ILE A 76 16.72 -58.99 20.07
CA ILE A 76 17.97 -58.24 20.18
C ILE A 76 18.95 -58.83 19.17
N ARG A 77 19.40 -58.02 18.21
CA ARG A 77 20.18 -58.52 17.07
C ARG A 77 21.68 -58.43 17.30
N THR A 78 22.11 -57.43 18.07
CA THR A 78 23.53 -57.14 18.29
C THR A 78 23.82 -56.82 19.75
N ARG A 79 25.08 -57.01 20.19
CA ARG A 79 25.54 -56.63 21.54
C ARG A 79 25.37 -55.12 21.80
N ARG A 80 25.46 -54.29 20.76
CA ARG A 80 25.24 -52.83 20.84
C ARG A 80 23.80 -52.46 21.19
N ASP A 81 22.82 -53.28 20.80
CA ASP A 81 21.40 -53.01 21.10
C ASP A 81 21.12 -53.04 22.61
N LEU A 82 21.90 -53.79 23.39
CA LEU A 82 21.79 -53.92 24.85
C LEU A 82 22.20 -52.64 25.61
N HIS A 83 22.98 -51.78 24.96
CA HIS A 83 23.45 -50.53 25.56
C HIS A 83 22.75 -49.30 24.97
N ARG A 84 21.77 -49.51 24.08
CA ARG A 84 21.05 -48.43 23.41
C ARG A 84 20.12 -47.72 24.40
N THR A 85 20.21 -46.40 24.46
CA THR A 85 19.37 -45.54 25.31
C THR A 85 17.89 -45.65 24.92
N ARG A 86 16.99 -45.81 25.89
CA ARG A 86 15.54 -45.78 25.65
C ARG A 86 15.08 -44.34 25.49
N ARG A 87 14.82 -43.93 24.25
CA ARG A 87 14.24 -42.61 23.95
C ARG A 87 12.73 -42.69 24.05
N ARG A 88 12.13 -41.83 24.88
CA ARG A 88 10.69 -41.83 25.12
C ARG A 88 9.97 -40.88 24.15
N TRP A 89 9.90 -41.26 22.87
CA TRP A 89 9.32 -40.42 21.80
C TRP A 89 7.88 -39.95 22.05
N LEU A 90 7.09 -40.68 22.83
CA LEU A 90 5.75 -40.25 23.25
C LEU A 90 5.76 -38.91 24.02
N PHE A 91 6.87 -38.54 24.67
CA PHE A 91 7.04 -37.24 25.33
C PHE A 91 7.45 -36.12 24.37
N ALA A 92 7.69 -36.40 23.08
CA ALA A 92 8.01 -35.35 22.12
C ALA A 92 6.83 -34.38 21.92
N VAL A 93 5.59 -34.88 21.95
CA VAL A 93 4.39 -34.06 21.80
C VAL A 93 4.25 -33.04 22.94
N PRO A 94 4.22 -33.42 24.24
CA PRO A 94 4.10 -32.42 25.31
C PRO A 94 5.30 -31.48 25.38
N VAL A 95 6.51 -31.95 25.05
CA VAL A 95 7.69 -31.08 24.92
C VAL A 95 7.46 -30.02 23.83
N LEU A 96 6.99 -30.42 22.65
CA LEU A 96 6.70 -29.49 21.56
C LEU A 96 5.60 -28.50 21.94
N THR A 97 4.54 -28.96 22.61
CA THR A 97 3.45 -28.10 23.08
C THR A 97 3.93 -27.07 24.11
N LEU A 98 4.77 -27.47 25.07
CA LEU A 98 5.35 -26.55 26.06
C LEU A 98 6.32 -25.56 25.41
N ALA A 99 7.12 -26.01 24.43
CA ALA A 99 8.02 -25.14 23.67
C ALA A 99 7.23 -24.07 22.89
N LEU A 100 6.17 -24.48 22.19
CA LEU A 100 5.28 -23.57 21.45
C LEU A 100 4.57 -22.61 22.41
N GLY A 101 4.06 -23.11 23.53
CA GLY A 101 3.44 -22.27 24.57
C GLY A 101 4.43 -21.23 25.12
N SER A 102 5.65 -21.65 25.48
CA SER A 102 6.71 -20.75 25.96
C SER A 102 7.00 -19.64 24.94
N ALA A 103 7.13 -19.99 23.66
CA ALA A 103 7.36 -19.03 22.58
C ALA A 103 6.19 -18.04 22.43
N LEU A 104 4.94 -18.51 22.45
CA LEU A 104 3.76 -17.65 22.37
C LEU A 104 3.69 -16.66 23.54
N PHE A 105 3.96 -17.09 24.77
CA PHE A 105 3.98 -16.21 25.94
C PHE A 105 5.13 -15.19 25.88
N ALA A 106 6.31 -15.57 25.38
CA ALA A 106 7.42 -14.64 25.19
C ALA A 106 7.09 -13.54 24.17
N LEU A 107 6.33 -13.87 23.13
CA LEU A 107 5.97 -12.96 22.04
C LEU A 107 4.74 -12.09 22.36
N THR A 108 3.98 -12.42 23.41
CA THR A 108 2.72 -11.73 23.75
C THR A 108 2.91 -10.23 24.07
N PRO A 109 3.92 -9.80 24.84
CA PRO A 109 4.15 -8.37 25.11
C PRO A 109 4.40 -7.56 23.84
N TYR A 110 5.17 -8.12 22.88
CA TYR A 110 5.39 -7.50 21.58
C TYR A 110 4.08 -7.35 20.81
N ALA A 111 3.23 -8.38 20.79
CA ALA A 111 1.91 -8.27 20.17
C ALA A 111 0.96 -7.27 20.85
N LYS A 112 1.08 -7.07 22.16
CA LYS A 112 0.28 -6.05 22.88
C LYS A 112 0.72 -4.62 22.51
N ARG A 113 2.03 -4.39 22.43
CA ARG A 113 2.61 -3.07 22.16
C ARG A 113 2.48 -2.67 20.69
N ASP A 114 2.83 -3.59 19.79
CA ASP A 114 3.07 -3.31 18.37
C ASP A 114 2.03 -4.01 17.45
N GLY A 115 1.06 -4.72 18.04
CA GLY A 115 0.08 -5.52 17.31
C GLY A 115 0.60 -6.92 16.93
N TRP A 116 -0.32 -7.84 16.60
CA TRP A 116 0.01 -9.23 16.31
C TRP A 116 0.91 -9.40 15.07
N LEU A 117 0.85 -8.47 14.11
CA LEU A 117 1.71 -8.44 12.93
C LEU A 117 3.19 -8.24 13.28
N ALA A 118 3.52 -7.64 14.42
CA ALA A 118 4.89 -7.48 14.90
C ALA A 118 5.59 -8.81 15.18
N ILE A 119 4.84 -9.88 15.44
CA ILE A 119 5.39 -11.23 15.66
C ILE A 119 5.82 -11.89 14.35
N ILE A 120 5.17 -11.54 13.23
CA ILE A 120 5.38 -12.24 11.96
C ILE A 120 6.75 -11.89 11.39
N PRO A 121 7.57 -12.84 10.91
CA PRO A 121 8.84 -12.51 10.26
C PRO A 121 8.67 -11.56 9.06
N THR A 122 9.58 -10.59 8.89
CA THR A 122 9.46 -9.54 7.85
C THR A 122 9.33 -10.15 6.44
N ARG A 123 10.06 -11.23 6.16
CA ARG A 123 9.96 -11.97 4.88
C ARG A 123 8.54 -12.50 4.63
N THR A 124 7.89 -13.02 5.68
CA THR A 124 6.52 -13.52 5.58
C THR A 124 5.54 -12.39 5.32
N LEU A 125 5.71 -11.22 5.95
CA LEU A 125 4.89 -10.04 5.69
C LEU A 125 5.03 -9.52 4.25
N ILE A 126 6.28 -9.43 3.74
CA ILE A 126 6.59 -9.05 2.35
C ILE A 126 5.86 -9.98 1.36
N ILE A 127 5.92 -11.29 1.59
CA ILE A 127 5.26 -12.27 0.73
C ILE A 127 3.74 -12.22 0.89
N ALA A 128 3.24 -12.11 2.12
CA ALA A 128 1.81 -12.13 2.41
C ALA A 128 1.07 -10.93 1.80
N GLN A 129 1.72 -9.77 1.70
CA GLN A 129 1.09 -8.54 1.19
C GLN A 129 0.46 -8.73 -0.19
N SER A 130 1.05 -9.53 -1.08
CA SER A 130 0.52 -9.77 -2.43
C SER A 130 -0.70 -10.70 -2.48
N PHE A 131 -1.02 -11.38 -1.38
CA PHE A 131 -2.13 -12.34 -1.30
C PHE A 131 -3.25 -11.90 -0.36
N LEU A 132 -3.06 -10.81 0.39
CA LEU A 132 -4.03 -10.34 1.38
C LEU A 132 -5.07 -9.42 0.72
N PRO A 133 -6.34 -9.48 1.17
CA PRO A 133 -7.34 -8.47 0.80
C PRO A 133 -6.90 -7.05 1.20
N ASP A 134 -7.37 -6.03 0.48
CA ASP A 134 -6.97 -4.62 0.67
C ASP A 134 -7.04 -4.17 2.14
N ALA A 135 -8.10 -4.57 2.86
CA ALA A 135 -8.30 -4.24 4.26
C ALA A 135 -7.15 -4.70 5.19
N TRP A 136 -6.46 -5.79 4.86
CA TRP A 136 -5.32 -6.32 5.64
C TRP A 136 -3.99 -5.90 5.03
N ALA A 137 -3.95 -5.63 3.72
CA ALA A 137 -2.76 -5.18 3.03
C ALA A 137 -2.25 -3.85 3.60
N ASP A 138 -3.17 -2.96 4.02
CA ASP A 138 -2.82 -1.70 4.67
C ASP A 138 -2.13 -1.89 6.03
N ASP A 139 -2.64 -2.76 6.90
CA ASP A 139 -2.02 -3.05 8.20
C ASP A 139 -0.62 -3.67 8.05
N VAL A 140 -0.48 -4.61 7.11
CA VAL A 140 0.82 -5.21 6.77
C VAL A 140 1.78 -4.16 6.22
N ARG A 141 1.29 -3.28 5.35
CA ARG A 141 2.07 -2.18 4.78
C ARG A 141 2.57 -1.24 5.87
N ILE A 142 1.70 -0.79 6.77
CA ILE A 142 2.07 0.06 7.91
C ILE A 142 3.13 -0.63 8.78
N THR A 143 2.95 -1.92 9.08
CA THR A 143 3.93 -2.69 9.87
C THR A 143 5.28 -2.80 9.16
N LEU A 144 5.31 -3.01 7.85
CA LEU A 144 6.56 -3.06 7.07
C LEU A 144 7.28 -1.72 7.03
N LEU A 145 6.54 -0.60 7.00
CA LEU A 145 7.11 0.74 7.06
C LEU A 145 7.71 1.02 8.45
N ASP A 146 7.01 0.68 9.54
CA ASP A 146 7.55 0.81 10.89
C ASP A 146 8.86 0.02 11.07
N ARG A 147 8.93 -1.22 10.55
CA ARG A 147 10.17 -2.02 10.60
C ARG A 147 11.31 -1.44 9.76
N LEU A 148 10.99 -0.72 8.69
CA LEU A 148 11.99 -0.02 7.89
C LEU A 148 12.68 1.08 8.70
N GLU A 149 11.98 1.64 9.69
CA GLU A 149 12.48 2.68 10.58
C GLU A 149 13.19 2.15 11.83
N THR A 150 12.74 1.01 12.38
CA THR A 150 13.11 0.56 13.73
C THR A 150 14.02 -0.66 13.80
N ILE A 151 14.11 -1.50 12.75
CA ILE A 151 14.82 -2.79 12.79
C ILE A 151 16.01 -2.82 11.83
N GLU A 152 17.06 -3.58 12.19
CA GLU A 152 18.14 -3.98 11.28
C GLU A 152 17.60 -4.92 10.17
N LEU A 153 16.90 -4.36 9.19
CA LEU A 153 16.50 -5.08 8.00
C LEU A 153 17.69 -5.32 7.08
N SER A 154 17.76 -6.51 6.48
CA SER A 154 18.74 -6.80 5.43
C SER A 154 18.49 -5.90 4.21
N ASP A 155 19.54 -5.59 3.44
CA ASP A 155 19.41 -4.77 2.23
C ASP A 155 18.38 -5.34 1.23
N SER A 156 18.27 -6.67 1.17
CA SER A 156 17.26 -7.34 0.34
C SER A 156 15.84 -7.08 0.85
N GLN A 157 15.58 -7.15 2.16
CA GLN A 157 14.27 -6.84 2.72
C GLN A 157 13.90 -5.36 2.51
N ARG A 158 14.86 -4.44 2.70
CA ARG A 158 14.64 -3.00 2.44
C ARG A 158 14.23 -2.76 0.99
N ARG A 159 14.97 -3.34 0.03
CA ARG A 159 14.63 -3.26 -1.40
C ARG A 159 13.26 -3.82 -1.70
N ASP A 160 12.91 -4.99 -1.15
CA ASP A 160 11.64 -5.66 -1.41
C ASP A 160 10.45 -4.86 -0.83
N ILE A 161 10.56 -4.35 0.40
CA ILE A 161 9.53 -3.50 1.04
C ILE A 161 9.29 -2.25 0.21
N VAL A 162 10.36 -1.61 -0.26
CA VAL A 162 10.23 -0.40 -1.05
C VAL A 162 9.64 -0.73 -2.41
N ALA A 163 10.10 -1.78 -3.07
CA ALA A 163 9.55 -2.21 -4.36
C ALA A 163 8.04 -2.46 -4.26
N LEU A 164 7.59 -3.11 -3.19
CA LEU A 164 6.17 -3.36 -2.90
C LEU A 164 5.38 -2.07 -2.61
N ASN A 165 5.96 -1.15 -1.85
CA ASN A 165 5.29 0.12 -1.57
C ASN A 165 5.22 0.98 -2.84
N LEU A 166 6.33 1.13 -3.55
CA LEU A 166 6.39 1.87 -4.80
C LEU A 166 5.45 1.28 -5.84
N SER A 167 5.31 -0.04 -5.96
CA SER A 167 4.36 -0.62 -6.94
C SER A 167 2.90 -0.28 -6.62
N GLY A 168 2.55 -0.13 -5.34
CA GLY A 168 1.22 0.35 -4.92
C GLY A 168 1.00 1.84 -5.17
N TYR A 169 2.02 2.68 -4.97
CA TYR A 169 1.96 4.12 -5.23
C TYR A 169 2.11 4.48 -6.71
N LEU A 170 2.76 3.61 -7.48
CA LEU A 170 2.99 3.80 -8.90
C LEU A 170 1.81 3.29 -9.72
N GLN A 171 0.75 4.08 -9.77
CA GLN A 171 -0.38 3.83 -10.65
C GLN A 171 -0.03 4.34 -12.06
N LEU A 172 0.77 3.56 -12.80
CA LEU A 172 0.90 3.76 -14.25
C LEU A 172 -0.25 3.03 -14.96
N PRO A 173 -1.00 3.71 -15.84
CA PRO A 173 -1.96 3.02 -16.69
C PRO A 173 -1.22 2.08 -17.64
N GLU A 174 -1.88 0.99 -18.04
CA GLU A 174 -1.31 0.01 -18.98
C GLU A 174 -1.06 0.62 -20.36
N ALA A 175 -1.75 1.72 -20.67
CA ALA A 175 -1.60 2.43 -21.91
C ALA A 175 -1.62 3.96 -21.72
N TRP A 176 -0.95 4.68 -22.61
CA TRP A 176 -0.78 6.13 -22.57
C TRP A 176 -0.90 6.74 -23.97
N PRO A 177 -1.56 7.88 -24.17
CA PRO A 177 -1.73 8.44 -25.49
C PRO A 177 -0.47 9.20 -25.95
N ALA A 178 -0.13 9.07 -27.23
CA ALA A 178 1.13 9.56 -27.80
C ALA A 178 1.26 11.09 -27.78
N ASP A 179 0.13 11.80 -27.78
CA ASP A 179 0.02 13.25 -27.85
C ASP A 179 0.02 13.94 -26.48
N ILE A 180 -0.06 13.17 -25.38
CA ILE A 180 -0.14 13.74 -24.02
C ILE A 180 1.16 13.47 -23.25
N PRO A 181 1.76 14.47 -22.59
CA PRO A 181 2.93 14.27 -21.74
C PRO A 181 2.66 13.26 -20.63
N LEU A 182 3.52 12.26 -20.48
CA LEU A 182 3.45 11.32 -19.36
C LEU A 182 3.85 12.03 -18.06
N ASN A 183 2.85 12.24 -17.21
CA ASN A 183 3.05 12.74 -15.85
C ASN A 183 3.00 11.54 -14.89
N VAL A 184 4.12 11.21 -14.27
CA VAL A 184 4.16 10.15 -13.27
C VAL A 184 3.95 10.81 -11.91
N LEU A 185 2.73 10.71 -11.38
CA LEU A 185 2.49 11.10 -10.00
C LEU A 185 3.10 10.03 -9.09
N ILE A 186 4.24 10.35 -8.48
CA ILE A 186 4.73 9.57 -7.36
C ILE A 186 4.21 10.31 -6.15
N THR A 187 3.05 9.91 -5.64
CA THR A 187 2.64 10.39 -4.33
C THR A 187 3.66 9.84 -3.35
N PRO A 188 4.49 10.68 -2.70
CA PRO A 188 5.28 10.17 -1.60
C PRO A 188 4.26 9.71 -0.57
N GLY A 189 4.10 8.39 -0.43
CA GLY A 189 3.46 7.86 0.76
C GLY A 189 4.21 8.49 1.92
N TYR A 190 3.51 9.23 2.77
CA TYR A 190 4.09 9.75 3.99
C TYR A 190 4.53 8.53 4.81
N VAL A 191 5.83 8.20 4.75
CA VAL A 191 6.36 6.96 5.36
C VAL A 191 6.58 7.13 6.87
N GLY A 192 6.72 8.35 7.40
CA GLY A 192 7.03 8.56 8.81
C GLY A 192 6.00 9.45 9.48
N GLY A 193 5.35 8.97 10.55
CA GLY A 193 4.54 9.80 11.45
C GLY A 193 5.33 10.99 12.00
N ILE A 194 4.64 12.07 12.35
CA ILE A 194 5.21 13.33 12.90
C ILE A 194 6.09 13.09 14.16
N SER A 195 6.07 11.88 14.74
CA SER A 195 6.77 11.48 15.96
C SER A 195 7.86 10.40 15.79
N ALA A 196 8.26 10.02 14.56
CA ALA A 196 9.25 8.95 14.37
C ALA A 196 10.72 9.44 14.54
N PRO A 197 11.60 8.64 15.17
CA PRO A 197 13.00 9.01 15.44
C PRO A 197 13.93 8.94 14.22
N ASN A 198 13.45 8.49 13.06
CA ASN A 198 14.20 8.43 11.80
C ASN A 198 13.32 8.96 10.67
N GLN A 199 13.85 9.81 9.79
CA GLN A 199 13.19 10.21 8.55
C GLN A 199 13.72 9.36 7.39
N ILE A 200 12.82 8.82 6.56
CA ILE A 200 13.20 8.14 5.32
C ILE A 200 13.09 9.14 4.17
N GLU A 201 14.24 9.54 3.60
CA GLU A 201 14.28 10.34 2.39
C GLU A 201 14.24 9.40 1.18
N LEU A 202 13.15 9.46 0.41
CA LEU A 202 13.00 8.73 -0.84
C LEU A 202 13.28 9.68 -2.00
N SER A 203 14.41 9.50 -2.67
CA SER A 203 14.71 10.18 -3.93
C SER A 203 14.34 9.26 -5.09
N THR A 204 13.32 9.61 -5.87
CA THR A 204 12.93 8.79 -7.03
C THR A 204 13.41 9.43 -8.32
N THR A 205 14.12 8.66 -9.14
CA THR A 205 14.53 9.03 -10.49
C THR A 205 13.72 8.23 -11.50
N LEU A 206 13.09 8.91 -12.45
CA LEU A 206 12.36 8.29 -13.56
C LEU A 206 13.26 8.31 -14.81
N ARG A 207 13.30 7.19 -15.54
CA ARG A 207 14.07 7.03 -16.77
C ARG A 207 13.26 6.24 -17.80
N LEU A 208 13.21 6.70 -19.04
CA LEU A 208 12.61 5.94 -20.14
C LEU A 208 13.73 5.11 -20.82
N ILE A 209 13.64 3.77 -20.82
CA ILE A 209 14.67 2.89 -21.43
C ILE A 209 14.32 2.66 -22.90
N ASN A 210 14.49 3.65 -23.78
CA ASN A 210 14.72 3.39 -25.21
C ASN A 210 15.22 4.59 -26.02
N THR A 211 15.74 5.64 -25.39
CA THR A 211 16.22 6.82 -26.11
C THR A 211 17.62 7.16 -25.66
N SER A 212 18.54 7.25 -26.62
CA SER A 212 19.92 7.69 -26.42
C SER A 212 19.96 9.07 -25.74
N PHE A 213 20.33 9.11 -24.44
CA PHE A 213 20.54 10.28 -23.57
C PHE A 213 19.27 11.10 -23.20
N THR A 214 19.10 11.80 -22.07
CA THR A 214 19.96 12.30 -20.97
C THR A 214 19.37 11.91 -19.60
N ASN A 215 20.22 11.61 -18.61
CA ASN A 215 19.79 11.40 -17.23
C ASN A 215 19.41 12.76 -16.61
N ARG A 216 18.16 12.94 -16.19
CA ARG A 216 17.80 14.03 -15.27
C ARG A 216 17.43 13.43 -13.92
N SER A 217 18.37 13.46 -12.98
CA SER A 217 18.07 13.24 -11.56
C SER A 217 17.35 14.49 -11.04
N VAL A 218 16.05 14.39 -10.77
CA VAL A 218 15.33 15.43 -10.03
C VAL A 218 15.32 14.97 -8.58
N ARG A 219 15.96 15.73 -7.68
CA ARG A 219 15.82 15.52 -6.24
C ARG A 219 14.47 16.15 -5.85
N SER A 220 13.56 15.39 -5.25
CA SER A 220 12.44 16.02 -4.53
C SER A 220 13.03 16.80 -3.36
N ALA A 221 12.63 18.05 -3.20
CA ALA A 221 13.04 18.88 -2.08
C ALA A 221 11.96 18.81 -1.00
N SER A 222 12.32 18.27 0.16
CA SER A 222 11.55 18.32 1.41
C SER A 222 10.17 17.60 1.43
N PRO A 223 9.83 16.86 2.51
CA PRO A 223 8.52 16.21 2.68
C PRO A 223 7.34 17.16 2.95
N PHE A 224 7.55 18.48 2.93
CA PHE A 224 6.50 19.49 3.22
C PHE A 224 5.90 20.14 1.97
N GLU A 225 6.41 19.86 0.77
CA GLU A 225 5.79 20.30 -0.48
C GLU A 225 4.81 19.21 -0.97
N SER A 226 3.56 19.61 -1.22
CA SER A 226 2.44 18.76 -1.63
C SER A 226 2.82 17.84 -2.79
N ALA A 227 2.47 16.54 -2.71
CA ALA A 227 2.57 15.52 -3.76
C ALA A 227 3.26 15.99 -5.05
N ASP A 228 4.59 15.85 -5.11
CA ASP A 228 5.35 16.24 -6.29
C ASP A 228 4.84 15.47 -7.50
N THR A 229 4.12 16.16 -8.38
CA THR A 229 3.79 15.61 -9.69
C THR A 229 5.06 15.68 -10.52
N PHE A 230 5.69 14.54 -10.80
CA PHE A 230 6.80 14.49 -11.74
C PHE A 230 6.24 14.71 -13.13
N SER A 231 6.19 15.98 -13.52
CA SER A 231 5.92 16.36 -14.89
C SER A 231 7.21 16.24 -15.66
N LEU A 232 7.23 15.45 -16.72
CA LEU A 232 8.26 15.57 -17.74
C LEU A 232 8.01 16.91 -18.50
N TYR A 233 8.37 18.03 -17.84
CA TYR A 233 8.54 19.45 -18.27
C TYR A 233 7.34 20.44 -18.20
N PRO A 234 7.63 21.71 -17.79
CA PRO A 234 7.75 22.82 -18.74
C PRO A 234 8.98 23.76 -18.51
N GLY A 235 9.59 24.26 -19.60
CA GLY A 235 10.62 25.32 -19.57
C GLY A 235 11.76 25.24 -20.61
N LYS A 236 11.91 24.11 -21.32
CA LYS A 236 12.82 23.98 -22.48
C LYS A 236 12.14 23.14 -23.55
N ALA A 237 12.56 23.33 -24.81
CA ALA A 237 12.07 22.58 -25.96
C ALA A 237 11.93 21.09 -25.65
N LEU A 238 10.81 20.51 -26.07
CA LEU A 238 10.52 19.08 -25.95
C LEU A 238 11.76 18.26 -26.35
N PRO A 239 12.18 17.26 -25.55
CA PRO A 239 13.25 16.35 -25.95
C PRO A 239 12.88 15.65 -27.27
N ASP A 240 13.87 15.29 -28.09
CA ASP A 240 13.61 14.87 -29.47
C ASP A 240 12.76 13.59 -29.62
N TRP A 241 12.49 12.85 -28.54
CA TRP A 241 11.50 11.75 -28.53
C TRP A 241 10.04 12.24 -28.40
N ALA A 242 9.80 13.44 -27.87
CA ALA A 242 8.49 14.08 -27.96
C ALA A 242 8.31 14.80 -29.31
N LYS A 243 9.39 14.90 -30.11
CA LYS A 243 9.33 15.25 -31.54
C LYS A 243 9.34 14.01 -32.44
N GLY A 244 9.90 12.89 -31.96
CA GLY A 244 9.92 11.60 -32.63
C GLY A 244 8.71 10.80 -32.19
N SER A 245 7.64 10.84 -32.99
CA SER A 245 6.41 10.07 -32.75
C SER A 245 6.73 8.62 -32.37
N VAL A 246 6.54 8.24 -31.10
CA VAL A 246 6.47 6.83 -30.74
C VAL A 246 5.24 6.30 -31.45
N ALA A 247 5.42 5.35 -32.38
CA ALA A 247 4.32 4.83 -33.15
C ALA A 247 3.26 4.24 -32.21
N PRO A 248 1.97 4.56 -32.41
CA PRO A 248 0.88 3.91 -31.69
C PRO A 248 1.02 2.38 -31.74
N GLY A 249 0.78 1.71 -30.61
CA GLY A 249 0.98 0.28 -30.42
C GLY A 249 2.35 -0.12 -29.85
N SER A 250 3.32 0.80 -29.79
CA SER A 250 4.64 0.52 -29.21
C SER A 250 4.55 0.29 -27.70
N LYS A 251 5.34 -0.66 -27.19
CA LYS A 251 5.55 -0.83 -25.74
C LYS A 251 6.83 -0.10 -25.34
N VAL A 252 6.70 0.94 -24.52
CA VAL A 252 7.84 1.69 -24.00
C VAL A 252 8.09 1.25 -22.56
N PRO A 253 9.25 0.66 -22.23
CA PRO A 253 9.58 0.35 -20.85
C PRO A 253 9.93 1.63 -20.09
N ILE A 254 9.21 1.87 -19.01
CA ILE A 254 9.48 2.96 -18.07
C ILE A 254 10.28 2.39 -16.91
N GLU A 255 11.52 2.83 -16.77
CA GLU A 255 12.40 2.52 -15.66
C GLU A 255 12.25 3.56 -14.56
N ILE A 256 12.05 3.07 -13.35
CA ILE A 256 11.88 3.91 -12.17
C ILE A 256 12.92 3.46 -11.19
N LYS A 257 13.94 4.29 -11.03
CA LYS A 257 15.02 4.09 -10.09
C LYS A 257 14.73 4.90 -8.83
N ALA A 258 14.17 4.26 -7.82
CA ALA A 258 14.05 4.86 -6.50
C ALA A 258 15.33 4.61 -5.70
N VAL A 259 15.85 5.66 -5.07
CA VAL A 259 17.00 5.64 -4.16
C VAL A 259 16.50 6.13 -2.81
N GLY A 260 16.43 5.24 -1.83
CA GLY A 260 16.08 5.64 -0.47
C GLY A 260 17.31 5.79 0.41
N ARG A 261 17.23 6.73 1.33
CA ARG A 261 18.21 6.96 2.39
C ARG A 261 17.47 7.08 3.73
N VAL A 262 17.98 6.40 4.74
CA VAL A 262 17.51 6.60 6.13
C VAL A 262 18.34 7.73 6.75
N ILE A 263 17.67 8.77 7.23
CA ILE A 263 18.26 9.92 7.92
C ILE A 263 17.85 9.84 9.40
N PRO A 264 18.79 9.68 10.34
CA PRO A 264 18.47 9.73 11.76
C PRO A 264 17.96 11.12 12.16
N PHE A 265 16.86 11.21 12.91
CA PHE A 265 16.24 12.49 13.28
C PHE A 265 17.17 13.37 14.13
N ASN A 266 18.07 12.76 14.92
CA ASN A 266 18.98 13.45 15.83
C ASN A 266 20.40 13.68 15.27
N ALA A 267 20.63 13.50 13.97
CA ALA A 267 21.97 13.70 13.40
C ALA A 267 22.35 15.20 13.34
N PRO A 268 23.42 15.65 14.04
CA PRO A 268 23.85 17.05 14.00
C PRO A 268 24.42 17.40 12.62
N SER A 269 23.58 18.01 11.78
CA SER A 269 23.87 18.49 10.43
C SER A 269 24.27 17.41 9.38
N PRO A 270 23.89 17.59 8.11
CA PRO A 270 24.09 16.60 7.03
C PRO A 270 25.54 16.42 6.56
N ARG A 271 26.56 16.98 7.24
CA ARG A 271 27.96 16.79 6.87
C ARG A 271 28.52 15.52 7.51
N LYS A 272 28.40 14.41 6.77
CA LYS A 272 29.02 13.09 7.03
C LYS A 272 28.46 12.35 8.25
N THR A 273 27.20 11.94 8.20
CA THR A 273 26.75 10.79 8.99
C THR A 273 27.35 9.51 8.41
N ALA A 274 28.43 9.04 9.04
CA ALA A 274 28.90 7.68 8.85
C ALA A 274 27.76 6.72 9.23
N GLY A 275 27.22 5.97 8.26
CA GLY A 275 26.15 4.99 8.48
C GLY A 275 24.89 5.15 7.64
N SER A 276 24.79 6.13 6.73
CA SER A 276 23.63 6.20 5.83
C SER A 276 23.66 5.02 4.83
N SER A 277 22.85 3.99 5.06
CA SER A 277 22.61 2.96 4.05
C SER A 277 21.72 3.56 2.96
N SER A 278 22.29 3.71 1.76
CA SER A 278 21.53 4.02 0.56
C SER A 278 21.21 2.72 -0.16
N TRP A 279 19.96 2.53 -0.54
CA TRP A 279 19.55 1.40 -1.36
C TRP A 279 18.88 1.94 -2.62
N SER A 280 18.90 1.17 -3.71
CA SER A 280 18.18 1.52 -4.94
C SER A 280 17.33 0.36 -5.43
N VAL A 281 16.12 0.67 -5.87
CA VAL A 281 15.19 -0.25 -6.53
C VAL A 281 14.95 0.26 -7.93
N GLN A 282 15.02 -0.64 -8.91
CA GLN A 282 14.71 -0.37 -10.30
C GLN A 282 13.43 -1.13 -10.67
N LEU A 283 12.36 -0.41 -10.98
CA LEU A 283 11.11 -0.98 -11.47
C LEU A 283 11.02 -0.72 -12.97
N THR A 284 10.69 -1.73 -13.76
CA THR A 284 10.41 -1.55 -15.19
C THR A 284 8.95 -1.92 -15.44
N ARG A 285 8.14 -0.97 -15.91
CA ARG A 285 6.78 -1.25 -16.36
C ARG A 285 6.63 -0.95 -17.84
N PRO A 286 6.14 -1.90 -18.66
CA PRO A 286 5.78 -1.61 -20.04
C PRO A 286 4.50 -0.76 -20.06
N VAL A 287 4.52 0.33 -20.81
CA VAL A 287 3.33 1.13 -21.11
C VAL A 287 3.07 1.07 -22.61
N ARG A 288 1.84 0.72 -23.00
CA ARG A 288 1.40 0.68 -24.41
C ARG A 288 1.06 2.10 -24.87
N VAL A 289 1.72 2.60 -25.90
CA VAL A 289 1.37 3.92 -26.46
C VAL A 289 0.15 3.77 -27.37
N VAL A 290 -0.84 4.64 -27.27
CA VAL A 290 -2.02 4.70 -28.17
C VAL A 290 -2.06 6.03 -28.92
N ALA A 291 -2.92 6.15 -29.93
CA ALA A 291 -2.91 7.34 -30.79
C ALA A 291 -3.53 8.55 -30.09
N SER A 292 -4.60 8.34 -29.31
CA SER A 292 -5.30 9.41 -28.60
C SER A 292 -5.90 8.93 -27.28
N ILE A 293 -6.34 9.88 -26.43
CA ILE A 293 -7.09 9.56 -25.21
C ILE A 293 -8.40 8.82 -25.49
N ASP A 294 -9.02 9.06 -26.65
CA ASP A 294 -10.28 8.43 -27.05
C ASP A 294 -10.12 6.91 -27.28
N ASP A 295 -8.88 6.44 -27.49
CA ASP A 295 -8.52 5.02 -27.55
C ASP A 295 -8.40 4.37 -26.15
N LEU A 296 -8.33 5.17 -25.08
CA LEU A 296 -8.22 4.72 -23.68
C LEU A 296 -9.53 4.86 -22.93
N LEU A 297 -10.22 5.97 -23.14
CA LEU A 297 -11.40 6.37 -22.38
C LEU A 297 -12.51 6.77 -23.34
N THR A 298 -13.72 6.30 -23.08
CA THR A 298 -14.88 6.69 -23.88
C THR A 298 -15.28 8.14 -23.55
N PRO A 299 -15.27 9.07 -24.52
CA PRO A 299 -15.68 10.44 -24.27
C PRO A 299 -17.18 10.51 -23.95
N VAL A 300 -17.52 11.30 -22.94
CA VAL A 300 -18.90 11.62 -22.55
C VAL A 300 -19.15 13.06 -22.92
N THR A 301 -20.10 13.27 -23.83
CA THR A 301 -20.44 14.57 -24.42
C THR A 301 -21.93 14.85 -24.23
N GLY A 302 -22.35 16.10 -24.47
CA GLY A 302 -23.75 16.52 -24.44
C GLY A 302 -24.15 17.22 -23.14
N THR A 303 -25.32 17.86 -23.16
CA THR A 303 -25.80 18.74 -22.09
C THR A 303 -25.89 18.03 -20.74
N ASP A 304 -26.30 16.77 -20.71
CA ASP A 304 -26.35 15.99 -19.47
C ASP A 304 -24.96 15.78 -18.87
N ALA A 305 -23.95 15.55 -19.71
CA ALA A 305 -22.56 15.39 -19.29
C ALA A 305 -21.97 16.71 -18.75
N ASP A 306 -22.35 17.83 -19.36
CA ASP A 306 -21.95 19.17 -18.93
C ASP A 306 -22.58 19.55 -17.59
N MET A 307 -23.89 19.30 -17.43
CA MET A 307 -24.58 19.50 -16.15
C MET A 307 -24.04 18.57 -15.07
N MET A 308 -23.69 17.34 -15.45
CA MET A 308 -23.02 16.37 -14.60
C MET A 308 -21.65 16.91 -14.13
N ALA A 309 -20.79 17.38 -15.05
CA ALA A 309 -19.48 17.95 -14.72
C ALA A 309 -19.61 19.19 -13.81
N LEU A 310 -20.52 20.12 -14.14
CA LEU A 310 -20.80 21.28 -13.30
C LEU A 310 -21.23 20.91 -11.88
N SER A 311 -22.08 19.88 -11.74
CA SER A 311 -22.59 19.44 -10.43
C SER A 311 -21.51 18.87 -9.50
N MET A 312 -20.37 18.42 -10.06
CA MET A 312 -19.20 17.96 -9.33
C MET A 312 -18.14 19.05 -9.13
N ILE A 313 -17.98 19.97 -10.09
CA ILE A 313 -16.95 20.99 -9.96
C ILE A 313 -17.37 22.03 -8.92
N ARG A 314 -18.67 22.38 -8.83
CA ARG A 314 -19.24 23.37 -7.89
C ARG A 314 -18.23 24.45 -7.46
N PRO A 315 -17.68 25.21 -8.42
CA PRO A 315 -16.55 26.07 -8.11
C PRO A 315 -16.99 27.10 -7.07
N ARG A 316 -16.24 27.25 -5.99
CA ARG A 316 -16.40 28.39 -5.09
C ARG A 316 -15.13 29.17 -5.01
N ILE A 317 -15.24 30.46 -5.26
CA ILE A 317 -14.12 31.38 -5.09
C ILE A 317 -13.95 31.59 -3.60
N VAL A 318 -12.83 31.10 -3.07
CA VAL A 318 -12.41 31.35 -1.70
C VAL A 318 -11.17 32.21 -1.68
N ARG A 319 -11.17 33.21 -0.81
CA ARG A 319 -9.97 33.96 -0.47
C ARG A 319 -9.21 33.16 0.57
N SER A 320 -8.00 32.71 0.24
CA SER A 320 -7.11 32.17 1.26
C SER A 320 -6.74 33.28 2.24
N HIS A 321 -6.91 33.05 3.54
CA HIS A 321 -6.49 34.01 4.56
C HIS A 321 -4.96 34.08 4.70
N PHE A 322 -4.25 33.05 4.24
CA PHE A 322 -2.81 32.90 4.42
C PHE A 322 -1.99 33.24 3.16
N SER A 323 -2.65 33.33 2.01
CA SER A 323 -2.01 33.64 0.73
C SER A 323 -2.87 34.60 -0.06
N SER A 324 -2.23 35.52 -0.80
CA SER A 324 -2.90 36.38 -1.79
C SER A 324 -3.33 35.57 -3.01
N SER A 325 -4.03 34.45 -2.80
CA SER A 325 -4.43 33.51 -3.84
C SER A 325 -5.95 33.34 -3.86
N VAL A 326 -6.47 33.14 -5.06
CA VAL A 326 -7.85 32.74 -5.30
C VAL A 326 -7.87 31.22 -5.34
N GLY A 327 -8.60 30.60 -4.42
CA GLY A 327 -8.84 29.17 -4.42
C GLY A 327 -10.17 28.87 -5.09
N VAL A 328 -10.25 27.74 -5.81
CA VAL A 328 -11.53 27.15 -6.20
C VAL A 328 -11.76 25.93 -5.33
N LEU A 329 -12.84 25.92 -4.55
CA LEU A 329 -13.31 24.67 -3.93
C LEU A 329 -14.02 23.84 -4.99
N VAL A 330 -13.57 22.60 -5.14
CA VAL A 330 -14.18 21.61 -6.04
C VAL A 330 -15.00 20.65 -5.17
N GLY A 331 -16.33 20.73 -5.25
CA GLY A 331 -17.24 20.24 -4.19
C GLY A 331 -17.95 18.90 -4.43
N GLN A 332 -18.36 18.26 -3.33
CA GLN A 332 -19.12 17.01 -3.29
C GLN A 332 -20.59 17.13 -3.77
N GLY A 333 -20.82 17.19 -5.08
CA GLY A 333 -22.12 16.75 -5.60
C GLY A 333 -22.36 15.28 -5.27
N ALA A 334 -23.61 14.88 -5.08
CA ALA A 334 -23.98 13.46 -5.16
C ALA A 334 -23.41 12.90 -6.46
N ARG A 335 -22.74 11.74 -6.39
CA ARG A 335 -22.15 11.09 -7.56
C ARG A 335 -23.15 10.05 -8.07
N PRO A 336 -23.96 10.35 -9.11
CA PRO A 336 -24.67 9.31 -9.84
C PRO A 336 -23.71 8.17 -10.19
N ASP A 337 -24.19 6.93 -10.23
CA ASP A 337 -23.31 5.78 -10.48
C ASP A 337 -22.58 5.88 -11.83
N ALA A 338 -23.20 6.53 -12.82
CA ALA A 338 -22.56 6.86 -14.11
C ALA A 338 -21.28 7.71 -13.97
N MET A 339 -21.12 8.44 -12.87
CA MET A 339 -19.94 9.22 -12.55
C MET A 339 -18.86 8.44 -11.79
N ARG A 340 -19.12 7.23 -11.28
CA ARG A 340 -18.07 6.41 -10.66
C ARG A 340 -17.04 5.93 -11.69
N THR A 341 -17.41 5.90 -12.96
CA THR A 341 -16.57 5.42 -14.07
C THR A 341 -16.05 6.55 -14.97
N THR A 342 -16.49 7.80 -14.76
CA THR A 342 -16.10 8.96 -15.57
C THR A 342 -15.00 9.77 -14.89
N ALA A 343 -13.87 9.97 -15.56
CA ALA A 343 -12.79 10.86 -15.13
C ALA A 343 -13.12 12.31 -15.50
N ILE A 344 -12.86 13.24 -14.58
CA ILE A 344 -13.10 14.67 -14.81
C ILE A 344 -11.79 15.42 -14.53
N GLY A 345 -11.02 15.61 -15.59
CA GLY A 345 -9.97 16.61 -15.67
C GLY A 345 -10.51 17.84 -16.38
N PHE A 346 -10.15 19.02 -15.89
CA PHE A 346 -10.65 20.27 -16.45
C PHE A 346 -9.67 21.42 -16.30
N LYS A 347 -9.78 22.38 -17.22
CA LYS A 347 -9.22 23.72 -17.15
C LYS A 347 -10.34 24.68 -16.75
N LEU A 348 -10.15 25.39 -15.66
CA LEU A 348 -11.03 26.47 -15.21
C LEU A 348 -10.37 27.81 -15.52
N GLU A 349 -11.10 28.70 -16.17
CA GLU A 349 -10.67 30.05 -16.51
C GLU A 349 -11.68 31.05 -15.94
N ILE A 350 -11.21 32.06 -15.23
CA ILE A 350 -12.03 33.22 -14.84
C ILE A 350 -11.81 34.29 -15.88
N LEU A 351 -12.90 34.74 -16.50
CA LEU A 351 -12.88 35.71 -17.58
C LEU A 351 -13.65 36.98 -17.21
N HIS A 352 -13.19 38.09 -17.75
CA HIS A 352 -13.92 39.34 -17.77
C HIS A 352 -13.84 39.92 -19.19
N ASN A 353 -14.97 40.06 -19.89
CA ASN A 353 -14.96 40.49 -21.29
C ASN A 353 -14.04 39.61 -22.17
N ASP A 354 -14.14 38.29 -22.02
CA ASP A 354 -13.30 37.26 -22.67
C ASP A 354 -11.78 37.30 -22.35
N GLU A 355 -11.32 38.25 -21.54
CA GLU A 355 -9.93 38.30 -21.04
C GLU A 355 -9.76 37.25 -19.94
N VAL A 356 -8.83 36.29 -20.10
CA VAL A 356 -8.50 35.31 -19.07
C VAL A 356 -7.67 35.97 -17.97
N LEU A 357 -8.27 36.14 -16.79
CA LEU A 357 -7.63 36.80 -15.65
C LEU A 357 -6.94 35.81 -14.71
N ALA A 358 -7.50 34.62 -14.60
CA ALA A 358 -6.97 33.53 -13.79
C ALA A 358 -7.25 32.19 -14.47
N SER A 359 -6.35 31.23 -14.30
CA SER A 359 -6.59 29.88 -14.80
C SER A 359 -6.10 28.81 -13.85
N LEU A 360 -6.71 27.62 -13.92
CA LEU A 360 -6.34 26.44 -13.16
C LEU A 360 -6.53 25.21 -14.04
N ARG A 361 -5.58 24.29 -14.03
CA ARG A 361 -5.75 22.95 -14.59
C ARG A 361 -5.75 21.96 -13.44
N THR A 362 -6.81 21.18 -13.29
CA THR A 362 -6.91 20.20 -12.21
C THR A 362 -7.83 19.04 -12.57
N HIS A 363 -7.97 18.08 -11.66
CA HIS A 363 -8.93 16.99 -11.75
C HIS A 363 -9.69 16.88 -10.43
N ILE A 364 -10.82 16.17 -10.43
CA ILE A 364 -11.58 15.95 -9.21
C ILE A 364 -10.90 14.84 -8.39
N PRO A 365 -10.40 15.12 -7.17
CA PRO A 365 -9.72 14.11 -6.38
C PRO A 365 -10.66 12.96 -5.96
N ARG A 366 -10.05 11.81 -5.65
CA ARG A 366 -10.78 10.64 -5.13
C ARG A 366 -11.30 10.89 -3.71
N SER A 367 -10.49 11.54 -2.86
CA SER A 367 -10.85 11.88 -1.47
C SER A 367 -11.64 13.18 -1.39
N ILE A 368 -12.32 13.33 -0.27
CA ILE A 368 -13.33 14.36 0.03
C ILE A 368 -12.67 15.68 0.49
N ASP A 369 -11.34 15.72 0.58
CA ASP A 369 -10.65 16.82 1.23
C ASP A 369 -10.76 18.10 0.40
N PHE A 370 -11.42 19.09 0.98
CA PHE A 370 -11.58 20.44 0.44
C PHE A 370 -10.26 21.20 0.45
N ASN A 371 -9.32 20.78 -0.39
CA ASN A 371 -8.10 21.53 -0.60
C ASN A 371 -8.40 22.60 -1.67
N PRO A 372 -8.41 23.89 -1.30
CA PRO A 372 -8.58 24.95 -2.30
C PRO A 372 -7.43 24.83 -3.29
N VAL A 373 -7.78 24.63 -4.56
CA VAL A 373 -6.77 24.56 -5.61
C VAL A 373 -6.46 25.99 -6.04
N GLN A 374 -5.19 26.36 -5.99
CA GLN A 374 -4.73 27.71 -6.26
C GLN A 374 -4.81 28.03 -7.74
N LEU A 375 -5.48 29.13 -8.09
CA LEU A 375 -5.49 29.69 -9.43
C LEU A 375 -4.15 30.38 -9.74
N GLU A 376 -3.68 30.20 -10.97
CA GLU A 376 -2.59 30.97 -11.55
C GLU A 376 -3.13 32.33 -11.99
N ALA A 377 -2.75 33.39 -11.26
CA ALA A 377 -3.17 34.77 -11.53
C ALA A 377 -2.12 35.77 -11.04
N THR A 378 -2.01 36.91 -11.72
CA THR A 378 -1.17 38.03 -11.25
C THR A 378 -1.82 38.72 -10.05
N ALA A 379 -1.04 39.38 -9.19
CA ALA A 379 -1.59 40.13 -8.06
C ALA A 379 -2.63 41.19 -8.49
N ALA A 380 -2.43 41.82 -9.66
CA ALA A 380 -3.38 42.76 -10.25
C ALA A 380 -4.70 42.07 -10.65
N ASN A 381 -4.64 40.90 -11.29
CA ASN A 381 -5.82 40.14 -11.67
C ASN A 381 -6.58 39.61 -10.46
N ILE A 382 -5.87 39.19 -9.41
CA ILE A 382 -6.49 38.76 -8.15
C ILE A 382 -7.27 39.91 -7.52
N LYS A 383 -6.70 41.13 -7.51
CA LYS A 383 -7.42 42.32 -7.05
C LYS A 383 -8.67 42.60 -7.91
N ARG A 384 -8.57 42.49 -9.24
CA ARG A 384 -9.71 42.65 -10.17
C ARG A 384 -10.82 41.65 -9.88
N ILE A 385 -10.48 40.37 -9.71
CA ILE A 385 -11.44 39.28 -9.41
C ILE A 385 -12.19 39.55 -8.10
N PHE A 386 -11.48 39.97 -7.04
CA PHE A 386 -12.13 40.27 -5.76
C PHE A 386 -12.88 41.62 -5.72
N SER A 387 -12.69 42.48 -6.72
CA SER A 387 -13.49 43.69 -6.91
C SER A 387 -14.67 43.51 -7.87
N ALA A 388 -14.84 42.31 -8.45
CA ALA A 388 -15.95 42.02 -9.34
C ALA A 388 -17.28 42.19 -8.60
N HIS A 389 -18.23 42.89 -9.22
CA HIS A 389 -19.60 42.93 -8.74
C HIS A 389 -20.30 41.65 -9.14
N GLU A 390 -21.03 40.99 -8.23
CA GLU A 390 -21.65 39.70 -8.54
C GLU A 390 -22.59 39.80 -9.75
N ASP A 391 -23.37 40.87 -9.85
CA ASP A 391 -24.34 41.05 -10.95
C ASP A 391 -23.75 41.46 -12.31
N ASP A 392 -22.44 41.65 -12.41
CA ASP A 392 -21.79 42.05 -13.66
C ASP A 392 -21.75 40.87 -14.66
N PRO A 393 -22.50 40.95 -15.79
CA PRO A 393 -22.61 39.84 -16.74
C PRO A 393 -21.32 39.57 -17.51
N ASP A 394 -20.36 40.50 -17.52
CA ASP A 394 -19.11 40.36 -18.24
C ASP A 394 -18.15 39.38 -17.55
N TRP A 395 -18.42 39.08 -16.28
CA TRP A 395 -17.68 38.09 -15.51
C TRP A 395 -18.24 36.69 -15.71
N THR A 396 -17.42 35.83 -16.30
CA THR A 396 -17.77 34.43 -16.54
C THR A 396 -16.68 33.49 -16.06
N VAL A 397 -17.06 32.24 -15.83
CA VAL A 397 -16.13 31.14 -15.59
C VAL A 397 -16.32 30.12 -16.68
N ARG A 398 -15.25 29.85 -17.42
CA ARG A 398 -15.20 28.82 -18.45
C ARG A 398 -14.53 27.60 -17.87
N ILE A 399 -15.20 26.47 -17.98
CA ILE A 399 -14.71 25.16 -17.56
C ILE A 399 -14.65 24.31 -18.81
N THR A 400 -13.45 23.91 -19.18
CA THR A 400 -13.19 23.11 -20.39
C THR A 400 -12.61 21.78 -19.96
N SER A 401 -13.05 20.68 -20.58
CA SER A 401 -12.44 19.38 -20.38
C SER A 401 -10.94 19.42 -20.65
N ASP A 402 -10.16 18.79 -19.78
CA ASP A 402 -8.73 18.66 -19.92
C ASP A 402 -8.36 17.16 -19.90
N PRO A 403 -8.21 16.54 -21.09
CA PRO A 403 -7.79 15.16 -21.24
C PRO A 403 -6.53 14.78 -20.45
N GLU A 404 -5.54 15.68 -20.42
CA GLU A 404 -4.28 15.43 -19.70
C GLU A 404 -4.53 15.30 -18.20
N MET A 405 -5.41 16.15 -17.65
CA MET A 405 -5.80 16.04 -16.25
C MET A 405 -6.69 14.83 -15.99
N ALA A 406 -7.55 14.44 -16.94
CA ALA A 406 -8.43 13.28 -16.80
C ALA A 406 -7.64 11.97 -16.70
N LEU A 407 -6.52 11.86 -17.43
CA LEU A 407 -5.61 10.71 -17.34
C LEU A 407 -4.98 10.53 -15.95
N ARG A 408 -4.97 11.56 -15.10
CA ARG A 408 -4.46 11.44 -13.72
C ARG A 408 -5.40 10.64 -12.81
N MET A 409 -6.61 10.30 -13.29
CA MET A 409 -7.63 9.55 -12.53
C MET A 409 -7.82 8.09 -12.99
N LEU A 410 -6.91 7.55 -13.81
CA LEU A 410 -7.15 6.35 -14.62
C LEU A 410 -7.34 5.01 -13.89
N SER A 411 -6.99 4.88 -12.61
CA SER A 411 -6.92 3.56 -11.98
C SER A 411 -8.22 2.76 -12.00
N GLU A 412 -9.37 3.40 -12.21
CA GLU A 412 -10.70 2.75 -12.23
C GLU A 412 -11.68 3.34 -13.26
N ARG A 413 -11.23 4.26 -14.13
CA ARG A 413 -12.13 5.04 -15.00
C ARG A 413 -12.08 4.53 -16.43
N THR A 414 -13.25 4.37 -17.05
CA THR A 414 -13.40 3.91 -18.45
C THR A 414 -13.93 5.00 -19.37
N ARG A 415 -14.35 6.14 -18.79
CA ARG A 415 -14.95 7.27 -19.50
C ARG A 415 -14.27 8.56 -19.07
N TYR A 416 -14.37 9.62 -19.88
CA TYR A 416 -14.00 10.97 -19.45
C TYR A 416 -14.97 12.02 -20.00
N TRP A 417 -15.18 13.10 -19.25
CA TRP A 417 -15.99 14.21 -19.73
C TRP A 417 -15.25 14.98 -20.84
N LYS A 418 -15.93 15.25 -21.97
CA LYS A 418 -15.41 16.02 -23.11
C LYS A 418 -16.43 17.11 -23.46
N GLY A 419 -16.27 18.28 -22.85
CA GLY A 419 -17.18 19.40 -23.05
C GLY A 419 -16.58 20.72 -22.60
N THR A 420 -17.34 21.79 -22.79
CA THR A 420 -17.01 23.13 -22.34
C THR A 420 -18.27 23.80 -21.81
N VAL A 421 -18.20 24.35 -20.60
CA VAL A 421 -19.32 25.05 -19.98
C VAL A 421 -18.88 26.44 -19.57
N VAL A 422 -19.75 27.43 -19.81
CA VAL A 422 -19.55 28.82 -19.38
C VAL A 422 -20.66 29.17 -18.42
N ILE A 423 -20.29 29.60 -17.22
CA ILE A 423 -21.24 30.01 -16.18
C ILE A 423 -20.95 31.45 -15.71
N PRO A 424 -21.99 32.26 -15.44
CA PRO A 424 -21.80 33.58 -14.84
C PRO A 424 -21.10 33.50 -13.47
N LEU A 425 -20.20 34.45 -13.18
CA LEU A 425 -19.40 34.46 -11.95
C LEU A 425 -20.26 34.53 -10.67
N LYS A 426 -21.42 35.20 -10.70
CA LYS A 426 -22.38 35.26 -9.56
C LYS A 426 -22.72 33.90 -8.96
N HIS A 427 -22.77 32.85 -9.78
CA HIS A 427 -23.11 31.51 -9.31
C HIS A 427 -22.02 30.90 -8.42
N LEU A 428 -20.82 31.50 -8.36
CA LEU A 428 -19.70 31.02 -7.54
C LEU A 428 -19.61 31.70 -6.17
N PHE A 429 -20.13 32.91 -6.02
CA PHE A 429 -20.12 33.66 -4.75
C PHE A 429 -21.30 33.28 -3.86
N ASN A 430 -22.49 33.18 -4.45
CA ASN A 430 -23.71 32.78 -3.78
C ASN A 430 -24.26 31.53 -4.45
N PRO A 431 -23.80 30.31 -4.07
CA PRO A 431 -24.50 29.12 -4.53
C PRO A 431 -25.97 29.30 -4.16
N PRO A 432 -26.92 29.02 -5.07
CA PRO A 432 -28.33 29.07 -4.72
C PRO A 432 -28.46 28.26 -3.43
N LYS A 433 -29.04 28.87 -2.38
CA LYS A 433 -29.35 28.14 -1.14
C LYS A 433 -30.02 26.86 -1.62
N SER A 434 -29.35 25.71 -1.48
CA SER A 434 -29.96 24.44 -1.85
C SER A 434 -31.35 24.47 -1.24
N PRO A 435 -32.43 24.18 -1.99
CA PRO A 435 -33.76 24.22 -1.44
C PRO A 435 -33.75 23.35 -0.19
N VAL A 436 -33.69 24.03 0.96
CA VAL A 436 -33.68 23.38 2.26
C VAL A 436 -35.08 22.77 2.35
N THR A 437 -35.13 21.44 2.47
CA THR A 437 -36.31 20.61 2.76
C THR A 437 -37.33 20.35 1.64
N GLY A 438 -36.90 20.23 0.38
CA GLY A 438 -37.64 19.41 -0.59
C GLY A 438 -36.93 18.07 -0.77
N PRO A 439 -37.64 16.92 -0.87
CA PRO A 439 -37.00 15.66 -1.29
C PRO A 439 -36.25 15.87 -2.60
N ASP A 440 -35.12 15.19 -2.77
CA ASP A 440 -34.27 15.32 -3.95
C ASP A 440 -35.15 15.09 -5.19
N PRO A 441 -35.09 15.89 -6.27
CA PRO A 441 -35.84 15.59 -7.51
C PRO A 441 -35.55 14.18 -8.05
N LEU A 442 -34.43 13.57 -7.64
CA LEU A 442 -34.09 12.17 -7.90
C LEU A 442 -34.84 11.16 -7.01
N ASP A 443 -35.37 11.55 -5.85
CA ASP A 443 -36.26 10.74 -5.01
C ASP A 443 -37.68 10.63 -5.59
N ASN A 444 -38.03 11.46 -6.59
CA ASN A 444 -39.31 11.43 -7.30
C ASN A 444 -39.23 10.71 -8.67
N LEU A 445 -38.10 10.07 -8.99
CA LEU A 445 -38.11 9.09 -10.08
C LEU A 445 -39.02 7.94 -9.65
N PRO A 446 -39.98 7.50 -10.48
CA PRO A 446 -40.81 6.36 -10.13
C PRO A 446 -39.90 5.18 -9.85
N THR A 447 -39.88 4.74 -8.59
CA THR A 447 -39.41 3.39 -8.26
C THR A 447 -40.13 2.43 -9.19
N PRO A 448 -39.42 1.57 -9.93
CA PRO A 448 -40.08 0.54 -10.72
C PRO A 448 -41.01 -0.23 -9.78
N GLU A 449 -42.29 -0.34 -10.16
CA GLU A 449 -43.30 -1.08 -9.40
C GLU A 449 -42.73 -2.45 -9.02
N PRO A 450 -42.65 -2.80 -7.74
CA PRO A 450 -42.16 -4.09 -7.31
C PRO A 450 -43.29 -5.11 -7.45
N ASP A 451 -43.78 -5.39 -8.67
CA ASP A 451 -44.78 -6.44 -8.92
C ASP A 451 -44.89 -6.83 -10.42
N VAL A 452 -43.76 -6.96 -11.13
CA VAL A 452 -43.74 -7.78 -12.37
C VAL A 452 -43.02 -9.09 -12.06
N PRO A 453 -43.74 -10.23 -12.00
CA PRO A 453 -43.12 -11.54 -11.86
C PRO A 453 -42.09 -11.77 -12.98
N ILE A 454 -40.89 -12.21 -12.59
CA ILE A 454 -39.76 -12.50 -13.50
C ILE A 454 -40.11 -13.56 -14.58
N GLU A 455 -41.22 -14.28 -14.40
CA GLU A 455 -41.68 -15.35 -15.30
C GLU A 455 -42.18 -14.84 -16.67
N ASP A 456 -42.48 -13.55 -16.83
CA ASP A 456 -42.95 -12.97 -18.11
C ASP A 456 -41.83 -12.39 -19.01
N LEU A 457 -40.56 -12.44 -18.59
CA LEU A 457 -39.43 -11.90 -19.36
C LEU A 457 -38.62 -12.96 -20.13
N ILE A 458 -39.08 -14.21 -20.18
CA ILE A 458 -38.44 -15.26 -20.99
C ILE A 458 -39.23 -15.47 -22.29
N PRO A 459 -38.67 -15.18 -23.47
CA PRO A 459 -39.31 -15.56 -24.72
C PRO A 459 -39.39 -17.09 -24.81
N LYS A 460 -40.61 -17.63 -24.84
CA LYS A 460 -40.86 -19.03 -25.16
C LYS A 460 -40.42 -19.28 -26.60
N SER A 461 -39.36 -20.07 -26.74
CA SER A 461 -38.99 -20.78 -27.97
C SER A 461 -39.89 -21.97 -28.21
#